data_AF-A0A972GTX5-F1
#
_entry.id   AF-A0A972GTX5-F1
#
_cell.length_a   1.000
_cell.length_b   1.000
_cell.length_c   1.000
_cell.angle_alpha   90.00
_cell.angle_beta   90.00
_cell.angle_gamma   90.00
#
_symmetry.space_group_name_H-M   'P 1'
#
loop_
_entity.id
_entity.type
_entity.pdbx_description
1 polymer ?
#
loop_
_entity_poly.entity_id
_entity_poly.type
_entity_poly.pdbx_seq_one_letter_code
_entity_poly.pdbx_strand_id
1 'polypeptide(L)'
;MNSEFHTEFEALVEKFSELLTGSSSPEMVEKIKIWSVYNHIHKTMPALASHWNQSHPESRAIIRSLYEEVRQLNLELKAKNQKPESE
;
A
#
# COMPACT_ATOMS: atom_id res chain seq x y z
N MET A 1 -14.20 18.01 -8.27
CA MET A 1 -12.95 18.28 -7.55
C MET A 1 -12.20 19.34 -8.33
N ASN A 2 -11.52 20.27 -7.66
CA ASN A 2 -10.67 21.26 -8.31
C ASN A 2 -9.23 20.71 -8.43
N SER A 3 -8.37 21.38 -9.20
CA SER A 3 -6.98 20.95 -9.41
C SER A 3 -6.16 20.94 -8.12
N GLU A 4 -6.41 21.93 -7.24
CA GLU A 4 -5.75 22.04 -5.94
C GLU A 4 -5.98 20.80 -5.07
N PHE A 5 -7.22 20.35 -4.94
CA PHE A 5 -7.55 19.13 -4.21
C PHE A 5 -6.81 17.90 -4.74
N HIS A 6 -6.69 17.75 -6.06
CA HIS A 6 -5.97 16.61 -6.64
C HIS A 6 -4.50 16.61 -6.23
N THR A 7 -3.84 17.76 -6.31
CA THR A 7 -2.44 17.92 -5.90
C THR A 7 -2.24 17.65 -4.41
N GLU A 8 -3.11 18.20 -3.56
CA GLU A 8 -3.03 17.98 -2.10
C GLU A 8 -3.25 16.51 -1.74
N PHE A 9 -4.20 15.86 -2.41
CA PHE A 9 -4.47 14.44 -2.19
C PHE A 9 -3.33 13.55 -2.67
N GLU A 10 -2.71 13.87 -3.81
CA GLU A 10 -1.52 13.16 -4.29
C GLU A 10 -0.36 13.27 -3.29
N ALA A 11 -0.09 14.47 -2.77
CA ALA A 11 0.92 14.68 -1.73
C ALA A 11 0.63 13.90 -0.44
N LEU A 12 -0.65 13.76 -0.05
CA LEU A 12 -1.05 12.92 1.07
C LEU A 12 -0.72 11.44 0.83
N VAL A 13 -1.01 10.92 -0.36
CA VAL A 13 -0.75 9.52 -0.70
C VAL A 13 0.77 9.25 -0.81
N GLU A 14 1.53 10.19 -1.37
CA GLU A 14 3.00 10.13 -1.38
C GLU A 14 3.57 10.04 0.03
N LYS A 15 3.11 10.92 0.93
CA LYS A 15 3.57 10.91 2.32
C LYS A 15 3.14 9.64 3.06
N PHE A 16 1.94 9.14 2.78
CA PHE A 16 1.47 7.87 3.33
C PHE A 16 2.35 6.70 2.89
N SER A 17 2.73 6.64 1.60
CA SER A 17 3.66 5.65 1.07
C SER A 17 5.00 5.70 1.78
N GLU A 18 5.56 6.91 1.93
CA GLU A 18 6.83 7.12 2.64
C GLU A 18 6.77 6.65 4.10
N LEU A 19 5.73 7.02 4.85
CA LEU A 19 5.59 6.65 6.26
C LEU A 19 5.33 5.15 6.46
N LEU A 20 4.70 4.51 5.47
CA LEU A 20 4.37 3.09 5.54
C LEU A 20 5.55 2.20 5.14
N THR A 21 6.29 2.59 4.11
CA THR A 21 7.27 1.73 3.42
C THR A 21 8.70 2.28 3.40
N GLY A 22 8.88 3.57 3.71
CA GLY A 22 10.15 4.28 3.58
C GLY A 22 10.41 4.82 2.16
N SER A 23 9.46 4.69 1.23
CA SER A 23 9.60 5.16 -0.15
C SER A 23 8.37 5.93 -0.64
N SER A 24 8.62 7.05 -1.32
CA SER A 24 7.64 7.85 -2.07
C SER A 24 7.85 7.75 -3.58
N SER A 25 8.55 6.72 -4.08
CA SER A 25 8.73 6.55 -5.52
C SER A 25 7.37 6.40 -6.23
N PRO A 26 7.22 6.87 -7.48
CA PRO A 26 5.96 6.74 -8.22
C PRO A 26 5.42 5.31 -8.28
N GLU A 27 6.33 4.32 -8.41
CA GLU A 27 5.99 2.90 -8.38
C GLU A 27 5.44 2.47 -7.01
N MET A 28 6.08 2.88 -5.91
CA MET A 28 5.62 2.50 -4.56
C MET A 28 4.28 3.15 -4.23
N VAL A 29 4.09 4.40 -4.64
CA VAL A 29 2.81 5.11 -4.50
C VAL A 29 1.69 4.35 -5.22
N GLU A 30 1.94 3.87 -6.43
CA GLU A 30 0.95 3.07 -7.17
C GLU A 30 0.65 1.73 -6.50
N LYS A 31 1.69 1.03 -6.02
CA LYS A 31 1.53 -0.19 -5.21
C LYS A 31 0.67 0.06 -3.97
N ILE A 32 0.90 1.16 -3.25
CA ILE A 32 0.11 1.53 -2.06
C ILE A 32 -1.34 1.87 -2.41
N LYS A 33 -1.60 2.54 -3.54
CA LYS A 33 -2.98 2.77 -4.02
C LYS A 33 -3.71 1.45 -4.28
N ILE A 34 -3.09 0.53 -5.03
CA ILE A 34 -3.66 -0.80 -5.32
C ILE A 34 -3.90 -1.58 -4.03
N TRP A 35 -2.90 -1.66 -3.15
CA TRP A 35 -3.01 -2.34 -1.86
C TRP A 35 -4.13 -1.77 -1.00
N SER A 36 -4.23 -0.44 -0.89
CA SER A 36 -5.23 0.24 -0.07
C SER A 36 -6.65 -0.01 -0.58
N VAL A 37 -6.86 0.10 -1.90
CA VAL A 37 -8.17 -0.14 -2.53
C VAL A 37 -8.57 -1.60 -2.39
N TYR A 38 -7.67 -2.54 -2.71
CA TYR A 38 -7.97 -3.96 -2.55
C TYR A 38 -8.28 -4.32 -1.10
N ASN A 39 -7.51 -3.80 -0.14
CA ASN A 39 -7.73 -4.02 1.29
C ASN A 39 -9.09 -3.49 1.74
N HIS A 40 -9.50 -2.33 1.22
CA HIS A 40 -10.83 -1.78 1.50
C HIS A 40 -11.94 -2.66 0.91
N ILE A 41 -11.81 -3.09 -0.36
CA ILE A 41 -12.79 -3.99 -1.01
C ILE A 41 -12.87 -5.33 -0.26
N HIS A 42 -11.73 -5.93 0.11
CA HIS A 42 -11.69 -7.20 0.84
C HIS A 42 -12.40 -7.11 2.20
N LYS A 43 -12.33 -5.97 2.88
CA LYS A 43 -12.98 -5.74 4.18
C LYS A 43 -14.46 -5.38 4.06
N THR A 44 -14.84 -4.57 3.08
CA THR A 44 -16.20 -4.02 2.95
C THR A 44 -17.10 -4.86 2.05
N MET A 45 -16.52 -5.57 1.08
CA MET A 45 -17.23 -6.38 0.08
C MET A 45 -16.52 -7.73 -0.14
N PRO A 46 -16.47 -8.62 0.88
CA PRO A 46 -15.74 -9.88 0.80
C PRO A 46 -16.24 -10.82 -0.30
N ALA A 47 -17.55 -10.80 -0.61
CA ALA A 47 -18.12 -11.58 -1.70
C ALA A 47 -17.56 -11.16 -3.07
N LEU A 48 -17.42 -9.85 -3.30
CA LEU A 48 -16.84 -9.31 -4.53
C LEU A 48 -15.35 -9.68 -4.64
N ALA A 49 -14.59 -9.48 -3.58
CA ALA A 49 -13.17 -9.86 -3.54
C ALA A 49 -13.00 -11.38 -3.77
N SER A 50 -13.85 -12.21 -3.17
CA SER A 50 -13.81 -13.66 -3.34
C SER A 50 -14.11 -14.07 -4.79
N HIS A 51 -15.14 -13.48 -5.40
CA HIS A 51 -15.49 -13.77 -6.80
C HIS A 51 -14.34 -13.40 -7.73
N TRP A 52 -13.80 -12.18 -7.61
CA TRP A 52 -12.66 -11.72 -8.41
C TRP A 52 -11.42 -12.61 -8.22
N ASN A 53 -11.12 -13.00 -6.97
CA ASN A 53 -10.01 -13.90 -6.64
C ASN A 53 -10.11 -15.28 -7.30
N GLN A 54 -11.33 -15.80 -7.48
CA GLN A 54 -11.58 -17.09 -8.14
C GLN A 54 -11.43 -16.97 -9.66
N SER A 55 -11.89 -15.86 -10.23
CA SER A 55 -11.78 -15.58 -11.66
C SER A 55 -10.37 -15.18 -12.11
N HIS A 56 -9.53 -14.67 -11.19
CA HIS A 56 -8.19 -14.15 -11.49
C HIS A 56 -7.12 -14.68 -10.52
N PRO A 57 -6.78 -15.98 -10.56
CA PRO A 57 -5.87 -16.59 -9.59
C PRO A 57 -4.43 -16.03 -9.65
N GLU A 58 -3.95 -15.64 -10.84
CA GLU A 58 -2.62 -15.03 -11.00
C GLU A 58 -2.59 -13.61 -10.40
N SER A 59 -3.60 -12.80 -10.68
CA SER A 59 -3.73 -11.45 -10.11
C SER A 59 -3.90 -11.50 -8.59
N ARG A 60 -4.61 -12.51 -8.06
CA ARG A 60 -4.67 -12.78 -6.61
C ARG A 60 -3.28 -13.06 -6.04
N ALA A 61 -2.43 -13.83 -6.72
CA ALA A 61 -1.07 -14.10 -6.27
C ALA A 61 -0.24 -12.81 -6.19
N ILE A 62 -0.36 -11.93 -7.19
CA ILE A 62 0.30 -10.61 -7.21
C ILE A 62 -0.14 -9.77 -6.00
N ILE A 63 -1.44 -9.69 -5.72
CA ILE A 63 -1.94 -8.99 -4.53
C ILE A 63 -1.35 -9.58 -3.25
N ARG A 64 -1.26 -10.91 -3.15
CA ARG A 64 -0.68 -11.57 -1.98
C ARG A 64 0.79 -11.19 -1.77
N SER A 65 1.59 -11.19 -2.84
CA SER A 65 2.98 -10.73 -2.82
C SER A 65 3.10 -9.26 -2.40
N LEU A 66 2.21 -8.40 -2.91
CA LEU A 66 2.16 -6.99 -2.53
C LEU A 66 1.87 -6.79 -1.04
N TYR A 67 0.97 -7.58 -0.45
CA TYR A 67 0.74 -7.55 1.01
C TYR A 67 1.99 -7.91 1.81
N GLU A 68 2.73 -8.93 1.38
CA GLU A 68 3.97 -9.33 2.05
C GLU A 68 5.07 -8.28 1.89
N GLU A 69 5.23 -7.71 0.69
CA GLU A 69 6.15 -6.61 0.41
C GLU A 69 5.90 -5.41 1.33
N VAL A 70 4.66 -4.91 1.38
CA VAL A 70 4.29 -3.76 2.24
C VAL A 70 4.50 -4.08 3.72
N ARG A 71 4.16 -5.30 4.16
CA ARG A 71 4.38 -5.74 5.54
C ARG A 71 5.88 -5.75 5.88
N GLN A 72 6.70 -6.32 5.00
CA GLN A 72 8.14 -6.44 5.20
C GLN A 72 8.80 -5.06 5.29
N LEU A 73 8.51 -4.17 4.34
CA LEU A 73 9.01 -2.80 4.34
C LEU A 73 8.60 -2.03 5.60
N ASN A 74 7.36 -2.20 6.07
CA ASN A 74 6.91 -1.55 7.29
C ASN A 74 7.66 -2.05 8.54
N LEU A 75 7.90 -3.36 8.63
CA LEU A 75 8.67 -3.96 9.72
C LEU A 75 10.12 -3.48 9.71
N GLU A 76 10.76 -3.45 8.54
CA GLU A 76 12.12 -2.94 8.37
C GLU A 76 12.23 -1.46 8.75
N LEU A 77 11.28 -0.63 8.32
CA LEU A 77 11.25 0.79 8.66
C LEU A 77 11.07 1.00 10.17
N LYS A 78 10.16 0.25 10.80
CA LYS A 78 10.00 0.28 12.26
C LYS A 78 11.27 -0.15 12.99
N ALA A 79 11.94 -1.19 12.53
CA ALA A 79 13.18 -1.67 13.12
C ALA A 79 14.32 -0.62 12.99
N LYS A 80 14.40 0.09 11.86
CA LYS A 80 15.35 1.20 11.66
C LYS A 80 15.03 2.36 12.61
N ASN A 81 13.77 2.76 12.71
CA ASN A 81 13.34 3.90 13.55
C ASN A 81 13.42 3.59 15.06
N GLN A 82 13.48 2.32 15.46
CA GLN A 82 13.64 1.89 16.85
C GLN A 82 15.09 1.71 17.29
N LYS A 83 16.07 1.87 16.39
CA LYS A 83 17.49 1.98 16.75
C LYS A 83 17.85 3.47 16.84
N PRO A 84 17.66 4.15 17.99
CA PRO A 84 18.28 5.45 18.18
C PRO A 84 19.80 5.25 18.17
N GLU A 85 20.51 6.22 17.61
CA GLU A 85 21.97 6.36 17.63
C GLU A 85 22.53 5.97 19.00
N SER A 86 23.10 4.77 19.08
CA SER A 86 24.04 4.40 20.13
C SER A 86 25.36 4.11 19.42
N GLU A 87 26.02 5.19 18.99
CA GLU A 87 27.46 5.27 18.68
C GLU A 87 27.93 6.71 18.90
#